data_AF-A0A317IH58-F1
#
_entry.id   AF-A0A317IH58-F1
#
_cell.length_a   1.000
_cell.length_b   1.000
_cell.length_c   1.000
_cell.angle_alpha   90.00
_cell.angle_beta   90.00
_cell.angle_gamma   90.00
#
_symmetry.space_group_name_H-M   'P 1'
#
loop_
_entity.id
_entity.type
_entity.pdbx_description
1 polymer ?
#
loop_
_entity_poly.entity_id
_entity_poly.type
_entity_poly.pdbx_seq_one_letter_code
_entity_poly.pdbx_strand_id
1 'polypeptide(L)'
;MGQTERDLNRPNPAADGESALIGQLLPKAAGRRQDIGNDWERTCLLSLMAPCLVPIPEKTETANPEDWKVSNEEFKTNVTKWGRDAGLFERWQTRYRVDHDRYPSMEQEAKFLKAAELVNYPYNEGMVKGWVHDVMTNGQRYAREDFWQRDASRRAALHLSETCRMLADMGDERAEKMVKPMAVAMQTTNDPIARDHLVSGLGYLVNRGVISQDQYQKMLVDAMRSDLKNTSPYKGKLDFIFEDREKTLVGMARLLNRHRTPEVERLFNEIAADEKCVVPELRETIQGLLNPKPNGT
;
A
#
# COMPACT_ATOMS: atom_id res chain seq x y z
N MET A 1 16.36 35.42 -36.22
CA MET A 1 16.61 34.00 -36.57
C MET A 1 15.30 33.42 -37.03
N GLY A 2 15.12 33.27 -38.35
CA GLY A 2 13.90 32.72 -38.95
C GLY A 2 13.86 31.20 -38.75
N GLN A 3 12.68 30.67 -38.44
CA GLN A 3 12.44 29.23 -38.47
C GLN A 3 12.50 28.74 -39.92
N THR A 4 13.27 27.68 -40.15
CA THR A 4 13.38 26.98 -41.42
C THR A 4 12.04 26.33 -41.77
N GLU A 5 11.49 26.67 -42.94
CA GLU A 5 10.31 26.02 -43.50
C GLU A 5 10.57 24.53 -43.78
N ARG A 6 9.56 23.70 -43.48
CA ARG A 6 9.63 22.25 -43.61
C ARG A 6 9.42 21.84 -45.08
N ASP A 7 10.34 21.02 -45.59
CA ASP A 7 10.25 20.38 -46.91
C ASP A 7 9.20 19.26 -46.91
N LEU A 8 8.17 19.40 -47.77
CA LEU A 8 7.00 18.53 -47.86
C LEU A 8 7.26 17.22 -48.64
N ASN A 9 8.46 17.03 -49.21
CA ASN A 9 8.78 15.85 -50.03
C ASN A 9 9.45 14.69 -49.26
N ARG A 10 9.59 14.77 -47.92
CA ARG A 10 10.03 13.66 -47.07
C ARG A 10 8.88 13.17 -46.17
N PRO A 11 8.40 11.91 -46.29
CA PRO A 11 7.29 11.40 -45.48
C PRO A 11 7.69 11.23 -44.00
N ASN A 12 6.70 11.39 -43.11
CA ASN A 12 6.87 11.39 -41.66
C ASN A 12 6.18 10.16 -41.03
N PRO A 13 6.95 9.17 -40.52
CA PRO A 13 6.40 7.86 -40.14
C PRO A 13 5.34 7.86 -39.03
N ALA A 14 5.33 8.89 -38.16
CA ALA A 14 4.41 8.96 -37.02
C ALA A 14 2.99 9.41 -37.40
N ALA A 15 2.85 10.25 -38.43
CA ALA A 15 1.56 10.86 -38.78
C ALA A 15 0.73 9.98 -39.72
N ASP A 16 1.41 9.22 -40.57
CA ASP A 16 0.70 8.39 -41.54
C ASP A 16 0.08 7.19 -40.82
N GLY A 17 0.81 6.61 -39.84
CA GLY A 17 0.47 5.51 -38.93
C GLY A 17 -0.87 5.60 -38.17
N GLU A 18 -1.13 6.78 -37.62
CA GLU A 18 -2.33 7.08 -36.84
C GLU A 18 -3.53 7.38 -37.75
N SER A 19 -3.28 7.82 -38.98
CA SER A 19 -4.33 8.11 -39.95
C SER A 19 -5.05 6.84 -40.41
N ALA A 20 -4.40 5.66 -40.36
CA ALA A 20 -5.04 4.37 -40.68
C ALA A 20 -6.10 3.89 -39.71
N LEU A 21 -5.83 4.10 -38.43
CA LEU A 21 -6.72 3.69 -37.35
C LEU A 21 -7.99 4.56 -37.33
N ILE A 22 -7.85 5.86 -37.67
CA ILE A 22 -8.95 6.83 -37.75
C ILE A 22 -9.92 6.49 -38.91
N GLY A 23 -9.43 5.95 -40.02
CA GLY A 23 -10.25 5.56 -41.19
C GLY A 23 -11.11 4.30 -40.98
N GLN A 24 -10.68 3.37 -40.12
CA GLN A 24 -11.43 2.14 -39.79
C GLN A 24 -12.49 2.36 -38.69
N LEU A 25 -12.24 3.28 -37.75
CA LEU A 25 -13.19 3.63 -36.69
C LEU A 25 -14.27 4.64 -37.14
N LEU A 26 -14.01 5.37 -38.23
CA LEU A 26 -14.96 6.29 -38.86
C LEU A 26 -14.93 6.09 -40.40
N PRO A 27 -15.73 5.17 -40.98
CA PRO A 27 -15.79 5.05 -42.43
C PRO A 27 -16.29 6.36 -43.03
N LYS A 28 -15.51 6.93 -43.95
CA LYS A 28 -15.94 8.12 -44.71
C LYS A 28 -17.16 7.78 -45.56
N ALA A 29 -18.34 8.28 -45.17
CA ALA A 29 -19.38 8.57 -46.14
C ALA A 29 -18.83 9.66 -47.08
N ALA A 30 -18.73 9.29 -48.37
CA ALA A 30 -18.34 10.10 -49.53
C ALA A 30 -17.67 11.47 -49.22
N GLY A 31 -16.35 11.46 -48.98
CA GLY A 31 -15.63 12.70 -48.67
C GLY A 31 -14.14 12.60 -48.40
N ARG A 32 -13.38 11.89 -49.25
CA ARG A 32 -11.91 11.94 -49.50
C ARG A 32 -10.89 11.67 -48.36
N ARG A 33 -10.18 10.52 -48.50
CA ARG A 33 -8.72 10.16 -48.29
C ARG A 33 -8.06 10.18 -46.88
N GLN A 34 -7.03 9.39 -46.51
CA GLN A 34 -6.65 7.96 -46.58
C GLN A 34 -5.42 7.74 -45.64
N ASP A 35 -5.34 6.53 -45.07
CA ASP A 35 -4.48 5.85 -44.06
C ASP A 35 -2.97 5.56 -44.36
N ILE A 36 -2.11 5.34 -43.32
CA ILE A 36 -0.96 4.36 -43.27
C ILE A 36 -0.79 3.82 -41.81
N GLY A 37 -0.18 2.66 -41.51
CA GLY A 37 0.19 2.27 -40.12
C GLY A 37 0.00 0.80 -39.75
N ASN A 38 1.05 -0.04 -39.84
CA ASN A 38 0.93 -1.49 -39.57
C ASN A 38 2.24 -2.24 -39.17
N ASP A 39 3.18 -1.64 -38.42
CA ASP A 39 4.46 -2.33 -38.03
C ASP A 39 4.67 -2.59 -36.52
N TRP A 40 3.95 -1.91 -35.62
CA TRP A 40 4.11 -2.08 -34.16
C TRP A 40 3.47 -3.37 -33.62
N GLU A 41 2.31 -3.75 -34.17
CA GLU A 41 1.49 -4.86 -33.68
C GLU A 41 2.13 -6.24 -33.95
N ARG A 42 3.01 -6.36 -34.95
CA ARG A 42 3.76 -7.60 -35.25
C ARG A 42 4.88 -7.90 -34.25
N THR A 43 5.42 -6.89 -33.56
CA THR A 43 6.54 -7.07 -32.62
C THR A 43 6.06 -7.56 -31.25
N CYS A 44 4.85 -7.19 -30.83
CA CYS A 44 4.27 -7.60 -29.54
C CYS A 44 3.91 -9.09 -29.46
N LEU A 45 3.69 -9.77 -30.59
CA LEU A 45 3.29 -11.18 -30.63
C LEU A 45 4.45 -12.17 -30.41
N LEU A 46 5.70 -11.79 -30.69
CA LEU A 46 6.87 -12.67 -30.52
C LEU A 46 7.42 -12.74 -29.08
N SER A 47 7.08 -11.76 -28.22
CA SER A 47 7.54 -11.71 -26.82
C SER A 47 6.68 -12.50 -25.83
N LEU A 48 5.54 -13.05 -26.27
CA LEU A 48 4.55 -13.72 -25.42
C LEU A 48 4.73 -15.25 -25.25
N MET A 49 5.82 -15.85 -25.74
CA MET A 49 5.97 -17.33 -25.79
C MET A 49 7.27 -17.95 -25.23
N ALA A 50 7.87 -17.42 -24.14
CA ALA A 50 8.98 -18.11 -23.44
C ALA A 50 8.65 -18.28 -21.94
N PRO A 51 8.87 -19.47 -21.34
CA PRO A 51 7.83 -20.22 -20.61
C PRO A 51 7.99 -20.24 -19.07
N CYS A 52 6.94 -20.76 -18.41
CA CYS A 52 6.86 -21.18 -17.01
C CYS A 52 7.90 -22.27 -16.61
N LEU A 53 8.33 -22.31 -15.32
CA LEU A 53 8.38 -23.48 -14.39
C LEU A 53 9.39 -23.33 -13.19
N VAL A 54 8.86 -23.21 -11.95
CA VAL A 54 9.22 -23.84 -10.61
C VAL A 54 10.61 -23.61 -9.94
N PRO A 55 10.85 -23.71 -8.58
CA PRO A 55 10.04 -23.60 -7.33
C PRO A 55 10.51 -22.49 -6.33
N ILE A 56 9.74 -22.33 -5.25
CA ILE A 56 10.01 -21.51 -4.04
C ILE A 56 11.11 -22.13 -3.15
N PRO A 57 12.01 -21.32 -2.54
CA PRO A 57 12.62 -21.67 -1.26
C PRO A 57 12.35 -20.66 -0.14
N GLU A 58 12.24 -21.22 1.06
CA GLU A 58 12.05 -20.59 2.36
C GLU A 58 13.27 -19.74 2.75
N LYS A 59 13.06 -18.43 2.92
CA LYS A 59 13.71 -17.55 3.91
C LYS A 59 13.05 -16.17 3.81
N THR A 60 12.43 -15.72 4.88
CA THR A 60 11.95 -14.34 5.02
C THR A 60 13.15 -13.42 5.20
N GLU A 61 13.68 -12.94 4.06
CA GLU A 61 14.58 -11.79 4.04
C GLU A 61 13.78 -10.53 4.41
N THR A 62 14.31 -9.76 5.37
CA THR A 62 13.91 -8.36 5.54
C THR A 62 13.98 -7.68 4.18
N ALA A 63 12.86 -7.11 3.72
CA ALA A 63 12.76 -6.52 2.40
C ALA A 63 13.86 -5.46 2.17
N ASN A 64 14.60 -5.60 1.08
CA ASN A 64 15.61 -4.63 0.69
C ASN A 64 14.91 -3.36 0.17
N PRO A 65 15.22 -2.15 0.67
CA PRO A 65 14.67 -0.90 0.14
C PRO A 65 14.81 -0.75 -1.39
N GLU A 66 15.81 -1.40 -1.98
CA GLU A 66 16.04 -1.45 -3.42
C GLU A 66 14.88 -2.11 -4.20
N ASP A 67 14.18 -3.08 -3.61
CA ASP A 67 13.07 -3.82 -4.25
C ASP A 67 11.81 -2.95 -4.42
N TRP A 68 11.77 -1.79 -3.78
CA TRP A 68 10.63 -0.86 -3.75
C TRP A 68 10.99 0.53 -4.28
N LYS A 69 12.14 0.69 -4.94
CA LYS A 69 12.50 1.96 -5.58
C LYS A 69 11.54 2.31 -6.70
N VAL A 70 10.88 3.46 -6.57
CA VAL A 70 10.14 4.12 -7.63
C VAL A 70 11.05 5.16 -8.26
N SER A 71 11.16 5.19 -9.58
CA SER A 71 11.89 6.29 -10.23
C SER A 71 11.17 7.62 -9.95
N ASN A 72 11.93 8.72 -9.86
CA ASN A 72 11.35 10.04 -9.58
C ASN A 72 10.35 10.48 -10.68
N GLU A 73 10.53 10.03 -11.92
CA GLU A 73 9.62 10.32 -13.04
C GLU A 73 8.32 9.53 -12.94
N GLU A 74 8.38 8.22 -12.65
CA GLU A 74 7.19 7.42 -12.38
C GLU A 74 6.41 7.94 -11.18
N PHE A 75 7.11 8.36 -10.12
CA PHE A 75 6.49 8.94 -8.92
C PHE A 75 5.69 10.19 -9.28
N LYS A 76 6.28 11.16 -9.99
CA LYS A 76 5.59 12.41 -10.36
C LYS A 76 4.38 12.18 -11.26
N THR A 77 4.50 11.31 -12.27
CA THR A 77 3.40 11.00 -13.18
C THR A 77 2.26 10.27 -12.45
N ASN A 78 2.59 9.32 -11.57
CA ASN A 78 1.59 8.58 -10.80
C ASN A 78 0.90 9.44 -9.74
N VAL A 79 1.63 10.31 -9.03
CA VAL A 79 1.04 11.27 -8.08
C VAL A 79 0.03 12.18 -8.76
N THR A 80 0.36 12.66 -9.97
CA THR A 80 -0.53 13.58 -10.70
C THR A 80 -1.81 12.88 -11.16
N LYS A 81 -1.71 11.66 -11.70
CA LYS A 81 -2.87 10.86 -12.12
C LYS A 81 -3.73 10.47 -10.93
N TRP A 82 -3.11 9.94 -9.87
CA TRP A 82 -3.79 9.58 -8.63
C TRP A 82 -4.51 10.78 -8.01
N GLY A 83 -3.85 11.93 -7.87
CA GLY A 83 -4.47 13.13 -7.29
C GLY A 83 -5.66 13.62 -8.09
N ARG A 84 -5.62 13.50 -9.42
CA ARG A 84 -6.77 13.78 -10.28
C ARG A 84 -7.93 12.81 -10.01
N ASP A 85 -7.66 11.51 -9.98
CA ASP A 85 -8.67 10.45 -9.82
C ASP A 85 -9.28 10.49 -8.39
N ALA A 86 -8.44 10.65 -7.36
CA ALA A 86 -8.87 10.84 -5.98
C ALA A 86 -9.73 12.10 -5.83
N GLY A 87 -9.32 13.22 -6.44
CA GLY A 87 -10.12 14.45 -6.42
C GLY A 87 -11.45 14.31 -7.19
N LEU A 88 -11.52 13.48 -8.24
CA LEU A 88 -12.78 13.16 -8.91
C LEU A 88 -13.70 12.33 -8.01
N PHE A 89 -13.15 11.34 -7.31
CA PHE A 89 -13.88 10.51 -6.36
C PHE A 89 -14.39 11.32 -5.16
N GLU A 90 -13.56 12.14 -4.52
CA GLU A 90 -13.96 13.02 -3.41
C GLU A 90 -15.07 14.00 -3.80
N ARG A 91 -14.96 14.61 -4.99
CA ARG A 91 -16.01 15.50 -5.52
C ARG A 91 -17.32 14.75 -5.73
N TRP A 92 -17.25 13.51 -6.25
CA TRP A 92 -18.43 12.67 -6.39
C TRP A 92 -19.04 12.32 -5.03
N GLN A 93 -18.25 11.87 -4.05
CA GLN A 93 -18.75 11.57 -2.69
C GLN A 93 -19.39 12.82 -2.04
N THR A 94 -18.77 13.98 -2.21
CA THR A 94 -19.30 15.26 -1.71
C THR A 94 -20.65 15.57 -2.34
N ARG A 95 -20.78 15.45 -3.67
CA ARG A 95 -22.06 15.65 -4.36
C ARG A 95 -23.09 14.60 -3.94
N TYR A 96 -22.69 13.34 -3.81
CA TYR A 96 -23.56 12.28 -3.34
C TYR A 96 -24.18 12.62 -1.97
N ARG A 97 -23.37 13.13 -1.03
CA ARG A 97 -23.84 13.59 0.29
C ARG A 97 -24.75 14.82 0.25
N VAL A 98 -24.61 15.68 -0.76
CA VAL A 98 -25.53 16.81 -0.94
C VAL A 98 -26.89 16.30 -1.42
N ASP A 99 -26.89 15.30 -2.29
CA ASP A 99 -28.09 14.76 -2.93
C ASP A 99 -28.76 13.64 -2.10
N HIS A 100 -28.08 13.11 -1.07
CA HIS A 100 -28.54 11.98 -0.26
C HIS A 100 -28.22 12.18 1.24
N ASP A 101 -29.15 11.82 2.11
CA ASP A 101 -28.98 11.88 3.58
C ASP A 101 -28.01 10.83 4.16
N ARG A 102 -27.30 10.08 3.31
CA ARG A 102 -26.44 8.96 3.71
C ARG A 102 -25.15 8.94 2.91
N TYR A 103 -24.11 8.32 3.48
CA TYR A 103 -22.89 8.01 2.75
C TYR A 103 -23.19 7.01 1.62
N PRO A 104 -22.50 7.10 0.46
CA PRO A 104 -22.65 6.09 -0.58
C PRO A 104 -22.30 4.69 -0.04
N SER A 105 -23.06 3.69 -0.49
CA SER A 105 -22.75 2.29 -0.22
C SER A 105 -21.55 1.83 -1.06
N MET A 106 -20.88 0.76 -0.62
CA MET A 106 -19.71 0.20 -1.33
C MET A 106 -20.05 -0.19 -2.78
N GLU A 107 -21.26 -0.70 -3.03
CA GLU A 107 -21.72 -1.01 -4.39
C GLU A 107 -21.86 0.25 -5.25
N GLN A 108 -22.30 1.37 -4.66
CA GLN A 108 -22.41 2.65 -5.37
C GLN A 108 -21.03 3.24 -5.67
N GLU A 109 -20.08 3.13 -4.73
CA GLU A 109 -18.69 3.54 -4.96
C GLU A 109 -18.07 2.71 -6.09
N ALA A 110 -18.18 1.38 -6.04
CA ALA A 110 -17.65 0.50 -7.08
C ALA A 110 -18.27 0.77 -8.46
N LYS A 111 -19.60 1.03 -8.53
CA LYS A 111 -20.28 1.42 -9.77
C LYS A 111 -19.73 2.74 -10.33
N PHE A 112 -19.52 3.74 -9.47
CA PHE A 112 -18.95 5.02 -9.88
C PHE A 112 -17.51 4.85 -10.39
N LEU A 113 -16.65 4.14 -9.65
CA LEU A 113 -15.26 3.91 -10.04
C LEU A 113 -15.15 3.22 -11.42
N LYS A 114 -16.03 2.24 -11.67
CA LYS A 114 -16.11 1.56 -12.97
C LYS A 114 -16.60 2.49 -14.09
N ALA A 115 -17.68 3.25 -13.85
CA ALA A 115 -18.27 4.14 -14.86
C ALA A 115 -17.39 5.35 -15.18
N ALA A 116 -16.63 5.85 -14.21
CA ALA A 116 -15.70 6.96 -14.37
C ALA A 116 -14.31 6.51 -14.88
N GLU A 117 -14.15 5.20 -15.16
CA GLU A 117 -12.90 4.61 -15.64
C GLU A 117 -11.68 4.98 -14.77
N LEU A 118 -11.87 5.03 -13.45
CA LEU A 118 -10.80 5.38 -12.50
C LEU A 118 -9.92 4.16 -12.21
N VAL A 119 -9.22 3.68 -13.25
CA VAL A 119 -8.47 2.41 -13.26
C VAL A 119 -7.40 2.36 -12.15
N ASN A 120 -6.87 3.52 -11.76
CA ASN A 120 -5.79 3.65 -10.77
C ASN A 120 -6.28 3.98 -9.35
N TYR A 121 -7.59 4.04 -9.09
CA TYR A 121 -8.12 4.36 -7.77
C TYR A 121 -8.97 3.18 -7.22
N PRO A 122 -8.89 2.86 -5.91
CA PRO A 122 -7.96 3.38 -4.92
C PRO A 122 -6.63 2.59 -4.92
N TYR A 123 -6.14 2.09 -6.06
CA TYR A 123 -4.83 1.43 -6.12
C TYR A 123 -3.97 1.89 -7.31
N ASN A 124 -2.81 2.45 -7.01
CA ASN A 124 -1.73 2.71 -7.97
C ASN A 124 -0.42 2.18 -7.40
N GLU A 125 0.24 1.26 -8.12
CA GLU A 125 1.44 0.57 -7.63
C GLU A 125 2.60 1.54 -7.33
N GLY A 126 2.82 2.55 -8.18
CA GLY A 126 3.86 3.55 -7.96
C GLY A 126 3.62 4.39 -6.70
N MET A 127 2.36 4.72 -6.41
CA MET A 127 1.97 5.40 -5.16
C MET A 127 2.17 4.52 -3.94
N VAL A 128 1.72 3.26 -4.00
CA VAL A 128 1.88 2.29 -2.91
C VAL A 128 3.37 2.08 -2.59
N LYS A 129 4.21 1.92 -3.61
CA LYS A 129 5.67 1.84 -3.43
C LYS A 129 6.24 3.11 -2.79
N GLY A 130 5.75 4.29 -3.20
CA GLY A 130 6.11 5.57 -2.59
C GLY A 130 5.76 5.62 -1.10
N TRP A 131 4.54 5.26 -0.73
CA TRP A 131 4.12 5.24 0.68
C TRP A 131 4.90 4.22 1.50
N VAL A 132 5.15 3.02 0.96
CA VAL A 132 6.00 2.02 1.63
C VAL A 132 7.38 2.59 1.88
N HIS A 133 8.00 3.22 0.87
CA HIS A 133 9.31 3.86 1.02
C HIS A 133 9.29 4.96 2.11
N ASP A 134 8.25 5.78 2.14
CA ASP A 134 8.12 6.85 3.13
C ASP A 134 7.98 6.29 4.56
N VAL A 135 7.25 5.18 4.72
CA VAL A 135 7.17 4.48 6.00
C VAL A 135 8.51 3.86 6.39
N MET A 136 9.19 3.18 5.46
CA MET A 136 10.49 2.53 5.68
C MET A 136 11.58 3.53 6.07
N THR A 137 11.53 4.73 5.50
CA THR A 137 12.51 5.79 5.75
C THR A 137 12.08 6.73 6.87
N ASN A 138 10.96 6.46 7.55
CA ASN A 138 10.32 7.37 8.51
C ASN A 138 10.14 8.79 7.95
N GLY A 139 9.92 8.93 6.64
CA GLY A 139 9.68 10.18 5.93
C GLY A 139 10.90 11.08 5.72
N GLN A 140 12.12 10.54 5.86
CA GLN A 140 13.38 11.28 5.67
C GLN A 140 13.50 12.04 4.34
N ARG A 141 12.72 11.65 3.31
CA ARG A 141 12.70 12.34 2.01
C ARG A 141 12.10 13.75 2.05
N TYR A 142 11.21 14.06 2.99
CA TYR A 142 10.36 15.25 2.91
C TYR A 142 10.85 16.47 3.69
N ALA A 143 11.65 16.29 4.73
CA ALA A 143 12.05 17.40 5.59
C ALA A 143 13.38 17.16 6.27
N ARG A 144 14.01 18.24 6.75
CA ARG A 144 15.18 18.16 7.64
C ARG A 144 14.80 17.94 9.11
N GLU A 145 13.58 18.31 9.48
CA GLU A 145 13.09 18.25 10.86
C GLU A 145 12.30 16.96 11.11
N ASP A 146 12.56 16.33 12.24
CA ASP A 146 12.01 15.02 12.66
C ASP A 146 10.48 15.01 12.73
N PHE A 147 9.84 16.10 13.14
CA PHE A 147 8.37 16.21 13.19
C PHE A 147 7.71 15.99 11.81
N TRP A 148 8.20 16.71 10.78
CA TRP A 148 7.64 16.64 9.43
C TRP A 148 7.95 15.32 8.72
N GLN A 149 9.11 14.72 9.02
CA GLN A 149 9.45 13.37 8.54
C GLN A 149 8.44 12.34 9.07
N ARG A 150 8.17 12.35 10.37
CA ARG A 150 7.19 11.44 10.99
C ARG A 150 5.78 11.66 10.50
N ASP A 151 5.36 12.91 10.35
CA ASP A 151 4.05 13.23 9.79
C ASP A 151 3.89 12.71 8.35
N ALA A 152 4.95 12.73 7.54
CA ALA A 152 4.96 12.08 6.22
C ALA A 152 4.81 10.55 6.32
N SER A 153 5.58 9.91 7.20
CA SER A 153 5.48 8.45 7.46
C SER A 153 4.08 8.03 7.91
N ARG A 154 3.50 8.76 8.88
CA ARG A 154 2.14 8.49 9.41
C ARG A 154 1.07 8.64 8.34
N ARG A 155 1.14 9.69 7.52
CA ARG A 155 0.22 9.89 6.39
C ARG A 155 0.35 8.80 5.34
N ALA A 156 1.57 8.39 5.02
CA ALA A 156 1.81 7.27 4.11
C ALA A 156 1.19 5.96 4.65
N ALA A 157 1.38 5.66 5.94
CA ALA A 157 0.76 4.51 6.58
C ALA A 157 -0.78 4.58 6.62
N LEU A 158 -1.34 5.78 6.86
CA LEU A 158 -2.78 6.01 6.78
C LEU A 158 -3.31 5.72 5.37
N HIS A 159 -2.67 6.23 4.32
CA HIS A 159 -3.09 5.98 2.95
C HIS A 159 -3.02 4.50 2.56
N LEU A 160 -1.99 3.78 3.01
CA LEU A 160 -1.90 2.32 2.84
C LEU A 160 -3.08 1.62 3.53
N SER A 161 -3.43 2.04 4.75
CA SER A 161 -4.55 1.51 5.53
C SER A 161 -5.91 1.77 4.88
N GLU A 162 -6.15 3.01 4.44
CA GLU A 162 -7.38 3.40 3.74
C GLU A 162 -7.54 2.68 2.40
N THR A 163 -6.44 2.51 1.66
CA THR A 163 -6.42 1.72 0.44
C THR A 163 -6.80 0.27 0.71
N CYS A 164 -6.25 -0.36 1.76
CA CYS A 164 -6.65 -1.71 2.17
C CYS A 164 -8.14 -1.78 2.49
N ARG A 165 -8.65 -0.83 3.28
CA ARG A 165 -10.07 -0.77 3.63
C ARG A 165 -10.94 -0.70 2.38
N MET A 166 -10.69 0.26 1.50
CA MET A 166 -11.52 0.50 0.32
C MET A 166 -11.50 -0.70 -0.64
N LEU A 167 -10.32 -1.25 -0.94
CA LEU A 167 -10.22 -2.42 -1.83
C LEU A 167 -10.93 -3.64 -1.23
N ALA A 168 -10.76 -3.90 0.07
CA ALA A 168 -11.40 -5.02 0.75
C ALA A 168 -12.93 -4.86 0.85
N ASP A 169 -13.40 -3.65 1.14
CA ASP A 169 -14.81 -3.28 1.18
C ASP A 169 -15.49 -3.39 -0.20
N MET A 170 -14.74 -3.12 -1.27
CA MET A 170 -15.20 -3.31 -2.66
C MET A 170 -15.13 -4.77 -3.14
N GLY A 171 -14.48 -5.68 -2.41
CA GLY A 171 -14.19 -7.03 -2.89
C GLY A 171 -13.24 -7.05 -4.10
N ASP A 172 -12.35 -6.06 -4.20
CA ASP A 172 -11.41 -5.89 -5.31
C ASP A 172 -10.22 -6.84 -5.14
N GLU A 173 -9.87 -7.60 -6.18
CA GLU A 173 -8.74 -8.53 -6.17
C GLU A 173 -7.37 -7.86 -5.92
N ARG A 174 -7.27 -6.54 -6.15
CA ARG A 174 -6.09 -5.75 -5.82
C ARG A 174 -5.87 -5.62 -4.31
N ALA A 175 -6.87 -5.93 -3.47
CA ALA A 175 -6.69 -5.98 -2.02
C ALA A 175 -5.57 -6.95 -1.61
N GLU A 176 -5.43 -8.09 -2.28
CA GLU A 176 -4.36 -9.06 -2.00
C GLU A 176 -2.97 -8.48 -2.35
N LYS A 177 -2.90 -7.60 -3.36
CA LYS A 177 -1.66 -6.90 -3.72
C LYS A 177 -1.18 -5.94 -2.65
N MET A 178 -2.02 -5.59 -1.67
CA MET A 178 -1.64 -4.73 -0.54
C MET A 178 -0.93 -5.50 0.58
N VAL A 179 -1.07 -6.83 0.65
CA VAL A 179 -0.53 -7.64 1.75
C VAL A 179 0.99 -7.47 1.90
N LYS A 180 1.74 -7.64 0.80
CA LYS A 180 3.20 -7.50 0.81
C LYS A 180 3.66 -6.07 1.16
N PRO A 181 3.13 -4.99 0.53
CA PRO A 181 3.38 -3.61 0.96
C PRO A 181 3.18 -3.38 2.46
N MET A 182 2.06 -3.86 3.01
CA MET A 182 1.70 -3.68 4.41
C MET A 182 2.67 -4.42 5.34
N ALA A 183 3.01 -5.67 5.03
CA ALA A 183 3.97 -6.46 5.82
C ALA A 183 5.35 -5.77 5.87
N VAL A 184 5.85 -5.31 4.72
CA VAL A 184 7.14 -4.62 4.63
C VAL A 184 7.14 -3.32 5.42
N ALA A 185 6.12 -2.48 5.22
CA ALA A 185 5.98 -1.21 5.93
C ALA A 185 5.91 -1.41 7.45
N MET A 186 5.19 -2.44 7.91
CA MET A 186 4.95 -2.70 9.33
C MET A 186 6.19 -3.22 10.05
N GLN A 187 7.00 -4.04 9.36
CA GLN A 187 8.26 -4.57 9.91
C GLN A 187 9.39 -3.52 9.97
N THR A 188 9.33 -2.49 9.14
CA THR A 188 10.44 -1.54 8.93
C THR A 188 10.25 -0.20 9.63
N THR A 189 9.00 0.22 9.83
CA THR A 189 8.72 1.49 10.51
C THR A 189 9.21 1.45 11.95
N ASN A 190 9.69 2.59 12.45
CA ASN A 190 9.99 2.79 13.87
C ASN A 190 8.99 3.76 14.53
N ASP A 191 8.06 4.33 13.75
CA ASP A 191 7.00 5.21 14.24
C ASP A 191 5.81 4.35 14.69
N PRO A 192 5.45 4.40 15.99
CA PRO A 192 4.38 3.57 16.52
C PRO A 192 2.99 3.93 15.96
N ILE A 193 2.73 5.22 15.68
CA ILE A 193 1.45 5.66 15.11
C ILE A 193 1.32 5.18 13.66
N ALA A 194 2.41 5.24 12.90
CA ALA A 194 2.43 4.66 11.55
C ALA A 194 2.15 3.14 11.62
N ARG A 195 2.72 2.43 12.59
CA ARG A 195 2.45 1.01 12.79
C ARG A 195 0.98 0.72 13.12
N ASP A 196 0.34 1.50 13.98
CA ASP A 196 -1.07 1.34 14.32
C ASP A 196 -1.99 1.46 13.10
N HIS A 197 -1.71 2.39 12.19
CA HIS A 197 -2.42 2.49 10.91
C HIS A 197 -2.26 1.22 10.06
N LEU A 198 -1.05 0.65 10.03
CA LEU A 198 -0.76 -0.57 9.27
C LEU A 198 -1.46 -1.80 9.87
N VAL A 199 -1.44 -1.94 11.21
CA VAL A 199 -2.19 -2.98 11.93
C VAL A 199 -3.68 -2.89 11.63
N SER A 200 -4.23 -1.68 11.60
CA SER A 200 -5.63 -1.43 11.25
C SER A 200 -5.92 -1.81 9.79
N GLY A 201 -5.02 -1.48 8.87
CA GLY A 201 -5.14 -1.81 7.44
C GLY A 201 -5.20 -3.31 7.21
N LEU A 202 -4.28 -4.06 7.83
CA LEU A 202 -4.29 -5.52 7.83
C LEU A 202 -5.55 -6.09 8.51
N GLY A 203 -6.05 -5.42 9.54
CA GLY A 203 -7.33 -5.73 10.19
C GLY A 203 -8.51 -5.70 9.22
N TYR A 204 -8.57 -4.74 8.31
CA TYR A 204 -9.60 -4.71 7.27
C TYR A 204 -9.47 -5.90 6.30
N LEU A 205 -8.25 -6.25 5.89
CA LEU A 205 -8.01 -7.38 4.97
C LEU A 205 -8.47 -8.70 5.59
N VAL A 206 -8.16 -8.96 6.86
CA VAL A 206 -8.58 -10.21 7.54
C VAL A 206 -10.09 -10.24 7.79
N ASN A 207 -10.69 -9.12 8.21
CA ASN A 207 -12.13 -9.05 8.47
C ASN A 207 -12.99 -9.24 7.21
N ARG A 208 -12.45 -8.93 6.04
CA ARG A 208 -13.11 -9.13 4.74
C ARG A 208 -12.71 -10.43 4.04
N GLY A 209 -11.89 -11.27 4.68
CA GLY A 209 -11.47 -12.56 4.13
C GLY A 209 -10.49 -12.46 2.97
N VAL A 210 -9.81 -11.33 2.80
CA VAL A 210 -8.73 -11.17 1.81
C VAL A 210 -7.53 -12.03 2.23
N ILE A 211 -7.18 -11.97 3.52
CA ILE A 211 -6.13 -12.81 4.13
C ILE A 211 -6.71 -13.71 5.21
N SER A 212 -6.01 -14.81 5.49
CA SER A 212 -6.36 -15.69 6.62
C SER A 212 -5.98 -15.09 7.97
N GLN A 213 -6.63 -15.57 9.04
CA GLN A 213 -6.27 -15.21 10.41
C GLN A 213 -4.81 -15.57 10.72
N ASP A 214 -4.34 -16.76 10.29
CA ASP A 214 -2.96 -17.20 10.51
C ASP A 214 -1.95 -16.27 9.83
N GLN A 215 -2.22 -15.83 8.60
CA GLN A 215 -1.38 -14.88 7.88
C GLN A 215 -1.34 -13.52 8.57
N TYR A 216 -2.49 -13.02 9.03
CA TYR A 216 -2.57 -11.79 9.82
C TYR A 216 -1.70 -11.88 11.08
N GLN A 217 -1.79 -12.98 11.82
CA GLN A 217 -1.02 -13.19 13.04
C GLN A 217 0.47 -13.27 12.80
N LYS A 218 0.89 -14.02 11.79
CA LYS A 218 2.30 -14.12 11.42
C LYS A 218 2.89 -12.74 11.15
N MET A 219 2.18 -11.90 10.39
CA MET A 219 2.63 -10.53 10.14
C MET A 219 2.74 -9.69 11.41
N LEU A 220 1.79 -9.80 12.34
CA LEU A 220 1.87 -9.11 13.63
C LEU A 220 3.03 -9.61 14.50
N VAL A 221 3.27 -10.92 14.55
CA VAL A 221 4.41 -11.54 15.26
C VAL A 221 5.72 -11.02 14.69
N ASP A 222 5.89 -11.05 13.37
CA ASP A 222 7.11 -10.57 12.71
C ASP A 222 7.37 -9.08 13.00
N ALA A 223 6.33 -8.26 12.98
CA ALA A 223 6.44 -6.84 13.31
C ALA A 223 6.80 -6.60 14.77
N MET A 224 6.20 -7.33 15.73
CA MET A 224 6.58 -7.24 17.14
C MET A 224 8.03 -7.65 17.37
N ARG A 225 8.48 -8.75 16.74
CA ARG A 225 9.87 -9.20 16.83
C ARG A 225 10.84 -8.18 16.27
N SER A 226 10.50 -7.59 15.12
CA SER A 226 11.31 -6.53 14.49
C SER A 226 11.43 -5.30 15.41
N ASP A 227 10.33 -4.82 15.97
CA ASP A 227 10.34 -3.64 16.84
C ASP A 227 11.13 -3.88 18.12
N LEU A 228 10.95 -5.03 18.78
CA LEU A 228 11.71 -5.39 19.98
C LEU A 228 13.21 -5.51 19.72
N LYS A 229 13.60 -6.05 18.56
CA LYS A 229 15.01 -6.15 18.16
C LYS A 229 15.64 -4.77 17.90
N ASN A 230 14.88 -3.84 17.34
CA ASN A 230 15.37 -2.52 16.92
C ASN A 230 15.18 -1.44 18.00
N THR A 231 14.51 -1.74 19.10
CA THR A 231 14.29 -0.80 20.20
C THR A 231 15.56 -0.61 21.02
N SER A 232 16.06 0.62 21.06
CA SER A 232 17.23 0.99 21.86
C SER A 232 16.94 0.84 23.36
N PRO A 233 17.88 0.30 24.16
CA PRO A 233 17.73 0.19 25.61
C PRO A 233 17.83 1.54 26.34
N TYR A 234 18.19 2.63 25.65
CA TYR A 234 18.30 3.95 26.25
C TYR A 234 16.94 4.61 26.37
N LYS A 235 16.42 4.68 27.62
CA LYS A 235 15.30 5.56 28.01
C LYS A 235 15.70 7.03 27.84
N GLY A 236 15.44 7.60 26.67
CA GLY A 236 15.45 9.05 26.47
C GLY A 236 14.32 9.67 27.30
N LYS A 237 14.67 10.48 28.31
CA LYS A 237 13.76 11.05 29.31
C LYS A 237 12.70 12.06 28.78
N LEU A 238 12.41 12.07 27.48
CA LEU A 238 11.48 13.01 26.83
C LEU A 238 10.70 12.40 25.65
N ASP A 239 10.44 11.08 25.64
CA ASP A 239 9.94 10.37 24.45
C ASP A 239 8.44 10.03 24.50
N PHE A 240 7.56 10.95 24.06
CA PHE A 240 6.16 10.62 23.69
C PHE A 240 6.08 9.37 22.77
N ILE A 241 7.13 9.15 21.98
CA ILE A 241 7.31 8.00 21.08
C ILE A 241 7.33 6.68 21.83
N PHE A 242 7.95 6.64 23.02
CA PHE A 242 8.09 5.40 23.77
C PHE A 242 6.74 4.97 24.33
N GLU A 243 5.96 5.91 24.89
CA GLU A 243 4.60 5.62 25.38
C GLU A 243 3.68 5.15 24.24
N ASP A 244 3.72 5.81 23.09
CA ASP A 244 2.92 5.42 21.93
C ASP A 244 3.35 4.04 21.39
N ARG A 245 4.66 3.73 21.43
CA ARG A 245 5.19 2.41 21.08
C ARG A 245 4.74 1.34 22.06
N GLU A 246 4.84 1.59 23.34
CA GLU A 246 4.39 0.67 24.39
C GLU A 246 2.89 0.36 24.23
N LYS A 247 2.05 1.39 24.02
CA LYS A 247 0.62 1.23 23.72
C LYS A 247 0.37 0.42 22.45
N THR A 248 1.10 0.70 21.37
CA THR A 248 1.00 -0.02 20.08
C THR A 248 1.31 -1.51 20.28
N LEU A 249 2.42 -1.84 20.93
CA LEU A 249 2.84 -3.22 21.17
C LEU A 249 1.89 -3.96 22.10
N VAL A 250 1.39 -3.31 23.15
CA VAL A 250 0.34 -3.85 24.04
C VAL A 250 -0.94 -4.12 23.25
N GLY A 251 -1.33 -3.20 22.35
CA GLY A 251 -2.45 -3.38 21.43
C GLY A 251 -2.28 -4.61 20.54
N MET A 252 -1.12 -4.76 19.91
CA MET A 252 -0.78 -5.94 19.10
C MET A 252 -0.81 -7.23 19.91
N ALA A 253 -0.24 -7.24 21.13
CA ALA A 253 -0.30 -8.41 22.01
C ALA A 253 -1.75 -8.81 22.33
N ARG A 254 -2.63 -7.84 22.60
CA ARG A 254 -4.06 -8.11 22.81
C ARG A 254 -4.74 -8.68 21.56
N LEU A 255 -4.40 -8.20 20.36
CA LEU A 255 -4.91 -8.74 19.09
C LEU A 255 -4.44 -10.18 18.86
N LEU A 256 -3.15 -10.46 19.08
CA LEU A 256 -2.58 -11.80 18.98
C LEU A 256 -3.23 -12.78 19.97
N ASN A 257 -3.53 -12.32 21.19
CA ASN A 257 -4.15 -13.16 22.21
C ASN A 257 -5.57 -13.61 21.88
N ARG A 258 -6.31 -12.88 21.02
CA ARG A 258 -7.66 -13.28 20.59
C ARG A 258 -7.68 -14.61 19.82
N HIS A 259 -6.57 -14.95 19.17
CA HIS A 259 -6.41 -16.17 18.40
C HIS A 259 -5.05 -16.83 18.69
N ARG A 260 -4.82 -17.30 19.90
CA ARG A 260 -3.49 -17.76 20.33
C ARG A 260 -3.01 -19.01 19.54
N THR A 261 -2.16 -18.80 18.54
CA THR A 261 -1.46 -19.86 17.79
C THR A 261 -0.17 -20.30 18.48
N PRO A 262 0.42 -21.47 18.14
CA PRO A 262 1.68 -21.93 18.73
C PRO A 262 2.84 -20.92 18.56
N GLU A 263 2.84 -20.17 17.47
CA GLU A 263 3.83 -19.12 17.23
C GLU A 263 3.65 -17.92 18.16
N VAL A 264 2.40 -17.50 18.40
CA VAL A 264 2.05 -16.47 19.38
C VAL A 264 2.44 -16.90 20.80
N GLU A 265 2.19 -18.16 21.16
CA GLU A 265 2.61 -18.70 22.47
C GLU A 265 4.13 -18.66 22.66
N ARG A 266 4.89 -19.05 21.63
CA ARG A 266 6.36 -18.96 21.67
C ARG A 266 6.81 -17.52 21.87
N LEU A 267 6.30 -16.58 21.08
CA LEU A 267 6.63 -15.16 21.23
C LEU A 267 6.30 -14.65 22.64
N PHE A 268 5.13 -14.99 23.18
CA PHE A 268 4.70 -14.54 24.51
C PHE A 268 5.60 -15.11 25.61
N ASN A 269 5.96 -16.38 25.54
CA ASN A 269 6.87 -17.01 26.49
C ASN A 269 8.27 -16.37 26.44
N GLU A 270 8.78 -16.07 25.24
CA GLU A 270 10.05 -15.37 25.07
C GLU A 270 10.03 -13.98 25.72
N ILE A 271 8.99 -13.18 25.47
CA ILE A 271 8.87 -11.83 26.05
C ILE A 271 8.67 -11.88 27.57
N ALA A 272 7.85 -12.82 28.07
CA ALA A 272 7.60 -12.96 29.51
C ALA A 272 8.88 -13.32 30.30
N ALA A 273 9.73 -14.16 29.69
CA ALA A 273 11.00 -14.62 30.26
C ALA A 273 12.13 -13.57 30.16
N ASP A 274 12.01 -12.57 29.28
CA ASP A 274 13.04 -11.54 29.12
C ASP A 274 13.00 -10.51 30.26
N GLU A 275 13.82 -10.73 31.31
CA GLU A 275 13.98 -9.79 32.42
C GLU A 275 14.53 -8.41 31.99
N LYS A 276 15.16 -8.33 30.82
CA LYS A 276 15.72 -7.10 30.24
C LYS A 276 14.82 -6.51 29.15
N CYS A 277 13.56 -6.96 29.05
CA CYS A 277 12.63 -6.45 28.06
C CYS A 277 12.57 -4.91 28.13
N VAL A 278 12.84 -4.28 26.99
CA VAL A 278 12.93 -2.82 26.86
C VAL A 278 11.57 -2.11 26.95
N VAL A 279 10.47 -2.87 26.96
CA VAL A 279 9.08 -2.39 27.06
C VAL A 279 8.38 -3.08 28.25
N PRO A 280 8.52 -2.54 29.48
CA PRO A 280 8.05 -3.21 30.70
C PRO A 280 6.53 -3.50 30.72
N GLU A 281 5.68 -2.58 30.28
CA GLU A 281 4.22 -2.78 30.31
C GLU A 281 3.79 -3.90 29.35
N LEU A 282 4.49 -4.04 28.21
CA LEU A 282 4.27 -5.15 27.29
C LEU A 282 4.56 -6.48 27.98
N ARG A 283 5.69 -6.60 28.67
CA ARG A 283 6.07 -7.81 29.40
C ARG A 283 5.04 -8.15 30.49
N GLU A 284 4.66 -7.17 31.30
CA GLU A 284 3.66 -7.36 32.36
C GLU A 284 2.30 -7.77 31.78
N THR A 285 1.87 -7.13 30.69
CA THR A 285 0.64 -7.48 29.98
C THR A 285 0.71 -8.93 29.49
N ILE A 286 1.79 -9.33 28.84
CA ILE A 286 1.95 -10.70 28.33
C ILE A 286 1.97 -11.72 29.46
N GLN A 287 2.65 -11.43 30.58
CA GLN A 287 2.62 -12.30 31.76
C GLN A 287 1.19 -12.48 32.30
N GLY A 288 0.40 -11.40 32.34
CA GLY A 288 -1.01 -11.46 32.72
C GLY A 288 -1.89 -12.22 31.71
N LEU A 289 -1.58 -12.12 30.41
CA LEU A 289 -2.27 -12.90 29.37
C LEU A 289 -1.92 -14.39 29.42
N LEU A 290 -0.68 -14.75 29.76
CA LEU A 290 -0.24 -16.14 29.91
C LEU A 290 -0.82 -16.78 31.18
N ASN A 291 -0.87 -16.03 32.27
CA ASN A 291 -1.36 -16.47 33.58
C ASN A 291 -2.53 -15.59 34.05
N PRO A 292 -3.72 -15.72 33.43
CA PRO A 292 -4.88 -14.95 33.84
C PRO A 292 -5.18 -15.28 35.31
N LYS A 293 -5.22 -14.27 36.17
CA LYS A 293 -5.65 -14.46 37.56
C LYS A 293 -7.04 -15.10 37.53
N PRO A 294 -7.30 -16.15 38.33
CA PRO A 294 -8.65 -16.69 38.43
C PRO A 294 -9.56 -15.53 38.83
N ASN A 295 -10.54 -15.21 37.97
CA ASN A 295 -11.52 -14.19 38.28
C ASN A 295 -12.08 -14.52 39.67
N GLY A 296 -11.91 -13.58 40.61
CA GLY A 296 -12.55 -13.69 41.91
C GLY A 296 -14.04 -13.92 41.70
N THR A 297 -14.54 -14.94 42.41
CA THR A 297 -15.96 -15.28 42.65
C THR A 297 -16.92 -14.12 42.57
#